data_AF-A0A401H368-F1
#
_entry.id   AF-A0A401H368-F1
#
_cell.length_a   1.000
_cell.length_b   1.000
_cell.length_c   1.000
_cell.angle_alpha   90.00
_cell.angle_beta   90.00
_cell.angle_gamma   90.00
#
_symmetry.space_group_name_H-M   'P 1'
#
loop_
_entity.id
_entity.type
_entity.pdbx_description
1 polymer ?
#
loop_
_entity_poly.entity_id
_entity_poly.type
_entity_poly.pdbx_seq_one_letter_code
_entity_poly.pdbx_strand_id
1 'polypeptide(L)'
;MAPIALPQNSPIPVPQAPSDPPTVNDFHRAWQYRRGVESGIFALAPNVTATHLTDAHAYETKVLMGMSNDVAPPWLAAALQPIRHELRRLRDELRDFRDETRDSLVTIQRTSAKTHNMLSAEGTICPYEEVPFS
;
A
#
# COMPACT_ATOMS: atom_id res chain seq x y z
N MET A 1 2.34 17.51 2.37
CA MET A 1 3.38 16.70 3.01
C MET A 1 3.63 17.23 4.42
N ALA A 2 4.20 16.44 5.34
CA ALA A 2 4.74 17.03 6.56
C ALA A 2 5.94 17.94 6.21
N PRO A 3 6.10 19.10 6.86
CA PRO A 3 7.22 20.00 6.57
C PRO A 3 8.56 19.28 6.83
N ILE A 4 9.50 19.45 5.90
CA ILE A 4 10.84 18.85 6.03
C ILE A 4 11.58 19.58 7.14
N ALA A 5 11.77 18.91 8.28
CA ALA A 5 12.47 19.47 9.41
C ALA A 5 13.94 19.78 9.07
N LEU A 6 14.40 20.95 9.49
CA LEU A 6 15.80 21.34 9.38
C LEU A 6 16.69 20.54 10.36
N PRO A 7 17.96 20.30 10.02
CA PRO A 7 18.95 19.73 10.95
C PRO A 7 19.04 20.57 12.24
N GLN A 8 18.74 19.96 13.39
CA GLN A 8 18.64 20.67 14.69
C GLN A 8 20.00 20.98 15.32
N ASN A 9 20.98 20.08 15.17
CA ASN A 9 22.32 20.18 15.78
C ASN A 9 23.38 20.28 14.68
N SER A 10 23.28 21.29 13.83
CA SER A 10 24.21 21.39 12.70
C SER A 10 25.57 21.97 13.13
N PRO A 11 26.69 21.36 12.73
CA PRO A 11 28.03 21.88 13.02
C PRO A 11 28.47 22.98 12.03
N ILE A 12 27.69 23.22 10.98
CA ILE A 12 27.94 24.22 9.93
C ILE A 12 26.65 25.03 9.71
N PRO A 13 26.66 26.12 8.91
CA PRO A 13 25.44 26.85 8.63
C PRO A 13 24.34 25.95 8.05
N VAL A 14 23.19 25.95 8.73
CA VAL A 14 22.00 25.18 8.34
C VAL A 14 21.49 25.72 6.99
N PRO A 15 21.12 24.85 6.04
CA PRO A 15 20.51 25.29 4.80
C PRO A 15 19.17 25.98 5.06
N GLN A 16 18.77 26.88 4.17
CA GLN A 16 17.43 27.47 4.24
C GLN A 16 16.35 26.37 4.18
N ALA A 17 15.19 26.65 4.78
CA ALA A 17 14.04 25.77 4.69
C ALA A 17 13.69 25.49 3.21
N PRO A 18 13.48 24.23 2.81
CA PRO A 18 13.06 23.90 1.46
C PRO A 18 11.73 24.55 1.10
N SER A 19 11.52 24.79 -0.20
CA SER A 19 10.21 25.18 -0.72
C SER A 19 9.18 24.05 -0.54
N ASP A 20 7.89 24.37 -0.65
CA ASP A 20 6.80 23.38 -0.70
C ASP A 20 6.03 23.51 -2.03
N PRO A 21 6.18 22.58 -2.99
CA PRO A 21 7.05 21.40 -2.94
C PRO A 21 8.55 21.75 -3.07
N PRO A 22 9.45 20.90 -2.56
CA PRO A 22 10.88 21.08 -2.73
C PRO A 22 11.29 21.15 -4.21
N THR A 23 12.24 22.03 -4.50
CA THR A 23 12.78 22.24 -5.84
C THR A 23 14.14 21.58 -6.03
N VAL A 24 14.61 21.50 -7.28
CA VAL A 24 15.98 21.08 -7.60
C VAL A 24 17.04 21.94 -6.90
N ASN A 25 16.74 23.23 -6.69
CA ASN A 25 17.62 24.14 -5.97
C ASN A 25 17.69 23.78 -4.48
N ASP A 26 16.57 23.39 -3.87
CA ASP A 26 16.52 22.93 -2.48
C ASP A 26 17.36 21.66 -2.30
N PHE A 27 17.31 20.73 -3.27
CA PHE A 27 18.18 19.57 -3.27
C PHE A 27 19.66 19.93 -3.42
N HIS A 28 20.01 20.85 -4.33
CA HIS A 28 21.40 21.31 -4.46
C HIS A 28 21.93 21.88 -3.14
N ARG A 29 21.12 22.66 -2.41
CA ARG A 29 21.50 23.20 -1.09
C ARG A 29 21.67 22.10 -0.06
N ALA A 30 20.78 21.09 -0.05
CA ALA A 30 20.90 19.94 0.84
C ALA A 30 22.15 19.10 0.56
N TRP A 31 22.47 18.89 -0.73
CA TRP A 31 23.69 18.22 -1.18
C TRP A 31 24.95 19.00 -0.79
N GLN A 32 24.97 20.33 -1.02
CA GLN A 32 26.08 21.20 -0.62
C GLN A 32 26.30 21.17 0.90
N TYR A 33 25.22 21.23 1.67
CA TYR A 33 25.27 21.10 3.12
C TYR A 33 25.92 19.78 3.54
N ARG A 34 25.48 18.65 2.98
CA ARG A 34 26.11 17.35 3.26
C ARG A 34 27.60 17.33 2.91
N ARG A 35 27.98 17.86 1.74
CA ARG A 35 29.40 17.96 1.32
C ARG A 35 30.22 18.82 2.27
N GLY A 36 29.64 19.88 2.84
CA GLY A 36 30.27 20.69 3.88
C GLY A 36 30.54 19.89 5.15
N VAL A 37 29.55 19.13 5.62
CA VAL A 37 29.72 18.25 6.80
C VAL A 37 30.76 17.17 6.54
N GLU A 38 30.70 16.51 5.38
CA GLU A 38 31.66 15.49 4.95
C GLU A 38 33.09 16.05 4.91
N SER A 39 33.28 17.25 4.34
CA SER A 39 34.57 17.93 4.32
C SER A 39 35.08 18.25 5.73
N GLY A 40 34.19 18.65 6.65
CA GLY A 40 34.52 18.87 8.05
C GLY A 40 35.00 17.61 8.77
N ILE A 41 34.40 16.45 8.48
CA ILE A 41 34.87 15.15 9.00
C ILE A 41 36.27 14.84 8.48
N PHE A 42 36.51 14.98 7.18
CA PHE A 42 37.84 14.70 6.61
C PHE A 42 38.93 15.66 7.09
N ALA A 43 38.56 16.91 7.40
CA ALA A 43 39.46 17.89 7.98
C ALA A 43 39.68 17.72 9.51
N LEU A 44 39.08 16.70 10.14
CA LEU A 44 39.12 16.47 11.59
C LEU A 44 38.63 17.69 12.40
N ALA A 45 37.62 18.39 11.90
CA ALA A 45 37.05 19.53 12.61
C ALA A 45 36.43 19.06 13.95
N PRO A 46 36.79 19.69 15.08
CA PRO A 46 36.49 19.16 16.42
C PRO A 46 34.98 19.09 16.74
N ASN A 47 34.18 19.87 16.03
CA ASN A 47 32.73 19.95 16.24
C ASN A 47 31.93 19.12 15.23
N VAL A 48 32.58 18.40 14.31
CA VAL A 48 31.92 17.61 13.28
C VAL A 48 32.05 16.13 13.61
N THR A 49 30.93 15.47 13.86
CA THR A 49 30.86 14.05 14.21
C THR A 49 30.17 13.26 13.10
N ALA A 50 30.31 11.93 13.14
CA ALA A 50 29.60 11.02 12.24
C ALA A 50 28.07 11.18 12.31
N THR A 51 27.52 11.56 13.48
CA THR A 51 26.08 11.82 13.63
C THR A 51 25.61 12.97 12.74
N HIS A 52 26.41 14.04 12.62
CA HIS A 52 26.08 15.16 11.74
C HIS A 52 26.04 14.75 10.25
N LEU A 53 26.90 13.81 9.84
CA LEU A 53 26.88 13.29 8.47
C LEU A 53 25.64 12.44 8.21
N THR A 54 25.24 11.59 9.16
CA THR A 54 23.99 10.82 9.09
C THR A 54 22.78 11.75 9.01
N ASP A 55 22.73 12.79 9.82
CA ASP A 55 21.65 13.78 9.80
C ASP A 55 21.60 14.55 8.47
N ALA A 56 22.76 14.91 7.91
CA ALA A 56 22.84 15.56 6.62
C ALA A 56 22.36 14.65 5.47
N HIS A 57 22.73 13.37 5.49
CA HIS A 57 22.21 12.38 4.54
C HIS A 57 20.70 12.18 4.66
N ALA A 58 20.19 12.08 5.89
CA ALA A 58 18.75 11.95 6.14
C ALA A 58 17.99 13.18 5.63
N TYR A 59 18.53 14.38 5.83
CA TYR A 59 17.97 15.63 5.31
C TYR A 59 17.96 15.67 3.77
N GLU A 60 19.09 15.38 3.11
CA GLU A 60 19.17 15.31 1.64
C GLU A 60 18.17 14.32 1.05
N THR A 61 18.07 13.13 1.67
CA THR A 61 17.12 12.09 1.24
C THR A 61 15.68 12.56 1.38
N LYS A 62 15.31 13.23 2.48
CA LYS A 62 13.97 13.79 2.67
C LYS A 62 13.63 14.85 1.62
N VAL A 63 14.58 15.72 1.28
CA VAL A 63 14.40 16.73 0.22
C VAL A 63 14.19 16.04 -1.13
N LEU A 64 15.01 15.05 -1.47
CA LEU A 64 14.86 14.27 -2.69
C LEU A 64 13.50 13.56 -2.77
N MET A 65 13.07 12.89 -1.70
CA MET A 65 11.77 12.23 -1.65
C MET A 65 10.62 13.23 -1.75
N GLY A 66 10.79 14.43 -1.20
CA GLY A 66 9.81 15.51 -1.32
C GLY A 66 9.70 16.11 -2.71
N MET A 67 10.75 16.03 -3.53
CA MET A 67 10.72 16.42 -4.94
C MET A 67 10.02 15.40 -5.84
N SER A 68 9.89 14.15 -5.38
CA SER A 68 9.28 13.09 -6.19
C SER A 68 7.78 13.35 -6.31
N ASN A 69 7.32 13.52 -7.55
CA ASN A 69 5.90 13.53 -7.90
C ASN A 69 5.24 12.15 -7.74
N ASP A 70 6.02 11.10 -7.43
CA ASP A 70 5.54 9.72 -7.31
C ASP A 70 4.96 9.42 -5.92
N VAL A 71 5.11 10.34 -4.96
CA VAL A 71 4.43 10.22 -3.68
C VAL A 71 3.00 10.73 -3.86
N ALA A 72 2.05 9.77 -3.87
CA ALA A 72 0.62 10.04 -3.88
C ALA A 72 0.27 11.20 -2.93
N PRO A 73 -0.34 12.29 -3.44
CA PRO A 73 -0.68 13.44 -2.60
C PRO A 73 -1.56 13.03 -1.42
N PRO A 74 -1.48 13.71 -0.25
CA PRO A 74 -2.30 13.37 0.91
C PRO A 74 -3.82 13.39 0.62
N TRP A 75 -4.27 14.24 -0.30
CA TRP A 75 -5.67 14.31 -0.72
C TRP A 75 -6.11 13.08 -1.52
N LEU A 76 -5.19 12.39 -2.21
CA LEU A 76 -5.51 11.22 -3.04
C LEU A 76 -6.07 10.08 -2.18
N ALA A 77 -5.56 9.90 -0.96
CA ALA A 77 -6.07 8.90 -0.04
C ALA A 77 -7.55 9.13 0.29
N ALA A 78 -7.96 10.38 0.53
CA ALA A 78 -9.35 10.74 0.78
C ALA A 78 -10.21 10.59 -0.50
N ALA A 79 -9.68 10.99 -1.65
CA ALA A 79 -10.35 10.86 -2.94
C ALA A 79 -10.58 9.38 -3.36
N LEU A 80 -9.71 8.47 -2.92
CA LEU A 80 -9.84 7.02 -3.18
C LEU A 80 -10.76 6.31 -2.18
N GLN A 81 -11.18 6.94 -1.08
CA GLN A 81 -12.05 6.29 -0.10
C GLN A 81 -13.38 5.83 -0.70
N PRO A 82 -14.13 6.64 -1.48
CA PRO A 82 -15.39 6.20 -2.09
C PRO A 82 -15.21 4.94 -2.96
N ILE A 83 -14.14 4.90 -3.77
CA ILE A 83 -13.82 3.76 -4.62
C ILE A 83 -13.56 2.50 -3.78
N ARG A 84 -12.84 2.64 -2.66
CA ARG A 84 -12.61 1.51 -1.73
C ARG A 84 -13.90 1.01 -1.09
N HIS A 85 -14.85 1.89 -0.81
CA HIS A 85 -16.14 1.50 -0.24
C HIS A 85 -16.99 0.77 -1.27
N GLU A 86 -17.07 1.27 -2.51
CA GLU A 86 -17.78 0.59 -3.60
C GLU A 86 -17.19 -0.79 -3.91
N LEU A 87 -15.85 -0.92 -3.96
CA LEU A 87 -15.20 -2.22 -4.16
C LEU A 87 -15.50 -3.21 -3.04
N ARG A 88 -15.59 -2.76 -1.79
CA ARG A 88 -16.02 -3.62 -0.67
C ARG A 88 -17.47 -4.02 -0.82
N ARG A 89 -18.37 -3.09 -1.14
CA ARG A 89 -19.79 -3.37 -1.35
C ARG A 89 -20.00 -4.40 -2.45
N LEU A 90 -19.38 -4.21 -3.62
CA LEU A 90 -19.45 -5.14 -4.74
C LEU A 90 -18.93 -6.53 -4.39
N ARG A 91 -17.85 -6.61 -3.61
CA ARG A 91 -17.31 -7.90 -3.15
C ARG A 91 -18.27 -8.62 -2.21
N ASP A 92 -18.94 -7.88 -1.33
CA ASP A 92 -19.89 -8.44 -0.38
C ASP A 92 -21.17 -8.88 -1.12
N GLU A 93 -21.68 -8.10 -2.07
CA GLU A 93 -22.79 -8.47 -2.96
C GLU A 93 -22.48 -9.75 -3.78
N LEU A 94 -21.28 -9.86 -4.35
CA LEU A 94 -20.86 -11.06 -5.08
C LEU A 94 -20.78 -12.31 -4.18
N ARG A 95 -20.42 -12.12 -2.91
CA ARG A 95 -20.38 -13.21 -1.94
C ARG A 95 -21.80 -13.69 -1.62
N ASP A 96 -22.70 -12.76 -1.36
CA ASP A 96 -24.10 -13.08 -1.04
C ASP A 96 -24.77 -13.78 -2.21
N PHE A 97 -24.61 -13.25 -3.43
CA PHE A 97 -25.14 -13.88 -4.65
C PHE A 97 -24.62 -15.31 -4.84
N ARG A 98 -23.33 -15.56 -4.59
CA ARG A 98 -22.74 -16.89 -4.67
C ARG A 98 -23.36 -17.84 -3.63
N ASP A 99 -23.54 -17.37 -2.40
CA ASP A 99 -24.08 -18.18 -1.32
C ASP A 99 -25.56 -18.51 -1.57
N GLU A 100 -26.36 -17.55 -2.06
CA GLU A 100 -27.75 -17.79 -2.51
C GLU A 100 -27.83 -18.81 -3.66
N THR A 101 -26.93 -18.69 -4.65
CA THR A 101 -26.87 -19.63 -5.77
C THR A 101 -26.54 -21.04 -5.29
N ARG A 102 -25.60 -21.16 -4.34
CA ARG A 102 -25.23 -22.44 -3.74
C ARG A 102 -26.41 -23.09 -3.02
N ASP A 103 -27.13 -22.33 -2.20
CA ASP A 103 -28.28 -22.84 -1.45
C ASP A 103 -29.43 -23.27 -2.37
N SER A 104 -29.64 -22.50 -3.45
CA SER A 104 -30.59 -22.84 -4.51
C SER A 104 -30.23 -24.17 -5.19
N LEU A 105 -28.96 -24.36 -5.55
CA LEU A 105 -28.47 -25.60 -6.16
C LEU A 105 -28.63 -26.80 -5.22
N VAL A 106 -28.32 -26.65 -3.93
CA VAL A 106 -28.52 -27.71 -2.92
C VAL A 106 -30.01 -28.10 -2.84
N THR A 107 -30.91 -27.13 -2.90
CA THR A 107 -32.36 -27.37 -2.88
C THR A 107 -32.83 -28.10 -4.14
N ILE A 108 -32.34 -27.69 -5.32
CA ILE A 108 -32.63 -28.37 -6.59
C ILE A 108 -32.10 -29.81 -6.57
N GLN A 109 -30.88 -30.03 -6.08
CA GLN A 109 -30.30 -31.37 -6.00
C GLN A 109 -31.13 -32.29 -5.08
N ARG A 110 -31.55 -31.80 -3.91
CA ARG A 110 -32.40 -32.56 -2.97
C ARG A 110 -33.76 -32.90 -3.55
N THR A 111 -34.42 -31.93 -4.18
CA THR A 111 -35.73 -32.13 -4.81
C THR A 111 -35.63 -33.08 -6.00
N SER A 112 -34.61 -32.94 -6.85
CA SER A 112 -34.31 -33.85 -7.95
C SER A 112 -34.07 -35.28 -7.46
N ALA A 113 -33.27 -35.46 -6.40
CA ALA A 113 -33.01 -36.78 -5.82
C ALA A 113 -34.30 -37.42 -5.26
N LYS A 114 -35.14 -36.64 -4.58
CA LYS A 114 -36.44 -37.11 -4.08
C LYS A 114 -37.37 -37.53 -5.22
N THR A 115 -37.50 -36.70 -6.25
CA THR A 115 -38.33 -36.98 -7.43
C THR A 115 -37.82 -38.21 -8.17
N HIS A 116 -36.51 -38.32 -8.39
CA HIS A 116 -35.89 -39.49 -8.99
C HIS A 116 -36.20 -40.76 -8.18
N ASN A 117 -35.98 -40.75 -6.87
CA ASN A 117 -36.28 -41.90 -6.01
C ASN A 117 -37.78 -42.27 -6.01
N MET A 118 -38.69 -41.29 -6.07
CA MET A 118 -40.13 -41.55 -6.19
C MET A 118 -40.50 -42.18 -7.54
N LEU A 119 -39.89 -41.71 -8.64
CA LEU A 119 -40.12 -42.26 -9.98
C LEU A 119 -39.47 -43.65 -10.14
N SER A 120 -38.30 -43.88 -9.54
CA SER A 120 -37.62 -45.18 -9.55
C SER A 120 -38.22 -46.20 -8.57
N ALA A 121 -39.02 -45.76 -7.59
CA ALA A 121 -39.69 -46.66 -6.64
C ALA A 121 -40.79 -47.54 -7.26
N GLU A 122 -41.16 -47.32 -8.53
CA GLU A 122 -42.03 -48.24 -9.29
C GLU A 122 -41.27 -49.42 -9.94
N GLY A 123 -39.94 -49.53 -9.79
CA GLY A 123 -39.25 -50.74 -10.22
C GLY A 123 -37.73 -50.65 -10.16
N THR A 124 -37.16 -51.40 -9.22
CA THR A 124 -35.72 -51.73 -9.05
C THR A 124 -34.83 -50.58 -8.55
N ILE A 125 -34.34 -50.73 -7.31
CA ILE A 125 -33.35 -49.87 -6.67
C ILE A 125 -32.01 -50.02 -7.42
N CYS A 126 -31.52 -48.95 -8.06
CA CYS A 126 -30.16 -48.88 -8.59
C CYS A 126 -29.26 -48.08 -7.61
N PRO A 127 -28.15 -48.65 -7.11
CA PRO A 127 -27.16 -47.89 -6.35
C PRO A 127 -26.44 -46.91 -7.26
N TYR A 128 -26.17 -45.71 -6.73
CA TYR A 128 -25.49 -44.63 -7.45
C TYR A 128 -23.99 -44.93 -7.58
N GLU A 129 -23.44 -44.84 -8.80
CA GLU A 129 -22.01 -44.92 -9.06
C GLU A 129 -21.47 -43.49 -9.23
N GLU A 130 -20.59 -43.05 -8.32
CA GLU A 130 -19.93 -41.74 -8.44
C GLU A 130 -18.93 -41.78 -9.60
N VAL A 131 -19.26 -41.14 -10.72
CA VAL A 131 -18.31 -40.94 -11.81
C VAL A 131 -17.53 -39.64 -11.53
N PRO A 132 -16.22 -39.71 -11.25
CA PRO A 132 -15.41 -38.51 -11.05
C PRO A 132 -15.25 -37.79 -12.39
N PHE A 133 -15.59 -36.50 -12.43
CA PHE A 133 -15.27 -35.64 -13.56
C PHE A 133 -13.75 -35.40 -13.58
N SER A 134 -13.13 -35.75 -14.71
CA SER A 134 -11.73 -35.43 -15.03
C SER A 134 -11.61 -34.10 -15.75
#